data_AF-A0A813L7U4-F1
#
_entry.id   AF-A0A813L7U4-F1
#
_cell.length_a   1.000
_cell.length_b   1.000
_cell.length_c   1.000
_cell.angle_alpha   90.00
_cell.angle_beta   90.00
_cell.angle_gamma   90.00
#
_symmetry.space_group_name_H-M   'P 1'
#
loop_
_entity.id
_entity.type
_entity.pdbx_description
1 polymer ?
#
loop_
_entity_poly.entity_id
_entity_poly.type
_entity_poly.pdbx_seq_one_letter_code
_entity_poly.pdbx_strand_id
1 'polypeptide(L)'
;QKAAGLSTAQAASLYHDLAVLNSRLPKPDLERVALLYRQSLQLAPSRAVTQENCGITLAVAGRHGEAAGYLQAAKRLGRDTPELHSGLGAVRYAQRKLKKAAVSFGRALELRPGWTEAEENLRAVQSEIAEQKR
;
A
#
# COMPACT_ATOMS: atom_id res chain seq x y z
N GLN A 1 25.38 -21.87 26.96
CA GLN A 1 25.06 -21.41 25.59
C GLN A 1 24.06 -20.26 25.70
N LYS A 2 24.46 -19.01 25.43
CA LYS A 2 23.51 -17.89 25.37
C LYS A 2 22.68 -18.06 24.11
N ALA A 3 21.39 -18.36 24.26
CA ALA A 3 20.44 -18.21 23.18
C ALA A 3 20.56 -16.77 22.68
N ALA A 4 21.07 -16.60 21.46
CA ALA A 4 21.14 -15.30 20.82
C ALA A 4 19.71 -14.86 20.50
N GLY A 5 19.06 -14.23 21.48
CA GLY A 5 17.75 -13.61 21.28
C GLY A 5 17.86 -12.63 20.12
N LEU A 6 16.99 -12.78 19.13
CA LEU A 6 16.90 -11.84 18.02
C LEU A 6 16.67 -10.44 18.61
N SER A 7 17.46 -9.46 18.15
CA SER A 7 17.15 -8.07 18.46
C SER A 7 15.76 -7.71 17.93
N THR A 8 15.10 -6.73 18.54
CA THR A 8 13.79 -6.22 18.09
C THR A 8 13.81 -5.82 16.61
N ALA A 9 14.93 -5.26 16.13
CA ALA A 9 15.14 -4.92 14.72
C ALA A 9 15.24 -6.14 13.80
N GLN A 10 15.91 -7.21 14.23
CA GLN A 10 15.99 -8.47 13.48
C GLN A 10 14.62 -9.17 13.42
N ALA A 11 13.89 -9.23 14.53
CA ALA A 11 12.54 -9.76 14.56
C ALA A 11 11.58 -8.95 13.67
N ALA A 12 11.66 -7.61 13.70
CA ALA A 12 10.88 -6.75 12.81
C ALA A 12 11.15 -7.05 11.33
N SER A 13 12.42 -7.29 10.98
CA SER A 13 12.83 -7.60 9.61
C SER A 13 12.32 -8.97 9.18
N LEU A 14 12.40 -9.97 10.05
CA LEU A 14 11.88 -11.31 9.78
C LEU A 14 10.38 -11.30 9.48
N TYR A 15 9.57 -10.58 10.26
CA TYR A 15 8.14 -10.45 9.98
C TYR A 15 7.86 -9.74 8.65
N HIS A 16 8.66 -8.73 8.29
CA HIS A 16 8.56 -8.06 6.99
C HIS A 16 8.86 -9.04 5.85
N ASP A 17 9.96 -9.79 5.94
CA ASP A 17 10.39 -10.71 4.88
C ASP A 17 9.39 -11.86 4.73
N LEU A 18 8.87 -12.39 5.83
CA LEU A 18 7.79 -13.39 5.79
C LEU A 18 6.54 -12.85 5.11
N ALA A 19 6.15 -11.60 5.39
CA ALA A 19 5.00 -10.99 4.72
C ALA A 19 5.22 -10.86 3.22
N VAL A 20 6.41 -10.40 2.79
CA VAL A 20 6.79 -10.29 1.37
C VAL A 20 6.78 -11.67 0.68
N LEU A 21 7.26 -12.72 1.35
CA LEU A 21 7.22 -14.08 0.80
C LEU A 21 5.78 -14.57 0.66
N ASN A 22 4.94 -14.36 1.68
CA ASN A 22 3.54 -14.77 1.64
C ASN A 22 2.74 -13.99 0.59
N SER A 23 3.05 -12.72 0.33
CA SER A 23 2.37 -11.91 -0.69
C SER A 23 2.71 -12.34 -2.13
N ARG A 24 3.78 -13.10 -2.33
CA ARG A 24 4.21 -13.63 -3.64
C ARG A 24 3.66 -15.01 -3.96
N LEU A 25 2.90 -15.62 -3.05
CA LEU A 25 2.24 -16.90 -3.31
C LEU A 25 1.18 -16.74 -4.42
N PRO A 26 0.87 -17.78 -5.21
CA PRO A 26 -0.12 -17.69 -6.29
C PRO A 26 -1.52 -17.25 -5.83
N LYS A 27 -1.87 -17.55 -4.57
CA LYS A 27 -3.11 -17.12 -3.90
C LYS A 27 -2.75 -16.67 -2.49
N PRO A 28 -2.31 -15.41 -2.30
CA PRO A 28 -1.88 -14.94 -1.01
C PRO A 28 -3.09 -14.72 -0.10
N ASP A 29 -3.02 -15.20 1.14
CA ASP A 29 -3.94 -14.79 2.19
C ASP A 29 -3.58 -13.37 2.63
N LEU A 30 -4.31 -12.39 2.10
CA LEU A 30 -4.05 -10.97 2.32
C LEU A 30 -4.21 -10.57 3.79
N GLU A 31 -5.08 -11.25 4.54
CA GLU A 31 -5.26 -11.00 5.98
C GLU A 31 -4.03 -11.47 6.75
N ARG A 32 -3.52 -12.66 6.43
CA ARG A 32 -2.27 -13.17 7.01
C ARG A 32 -1.07 -12.29 6.65
N VAL A 33 -0.97 -11.84 5.40
CA VAL A 33 0.10 -10.92 4.96
C VAL A 33 0.03 -9.61 5.72
N ALA A 34 -1.15 -9.01 5.85
CA ALA A 34 -1.35 -7.76 6.60
C ALA A 34 -1.00 -7.93 8.08
N LEU A 35 -1.35 -9.07 8.69
CA LEU A 35 -0.98 -9.39 10.06
C LEU A 35 0.55 -9.45 10.25
N LEU A 36 1.27 -10.11 9.35
CA LEU A 36 2.74 -10.19 9.42
C LEU A 36 3.37 -8.79 9.30
N TYR A 37 2.89 -7.94 8.39
CA TYR A 37 3.35 -6.56 8.33
C TYR A 37 3.05 -5.77 9.62
N ARG A 38 1.88 -5.97 10.23
CA ARG A 38 1.54 -5.33 11.52
C ARG A 38 2.46 -5.77 12.64
N GLN A 39 2.82 -7.05 12.71
CA GLN A 39 3.82 -7.57 13.66
C GLN A 39 5.19 -6.92 13.46
N SER A 40 5.61 -6.75 12.20
CA SER A 40 6.83 -5.99 11.86
C SER A 40 6.74 -4.53 12.35
N LEU A 41 5.60 -3.87 12.13
CA LEU A 41 5.39 -2.47 12.52
C LEU A 41 5.23 -2.25 14.03
N GLN A 42 4.77 -3.25 14.79
CA GLN A 42 4.78 -3.19 16.26
C GLN A 42 6.21 -3.06 16.80
N LEU A 43 7.17 -3.71 16.14
CA LEU A 43 8.58 -3.69 16.52
C LEU A 43 9.37 -2.53 15.88
N ALA A 44 8.97 -2.09 14.69
CA ALA A 44 9.60 -0.98 13.97
C ALA A 44 8.56 -0.06 13.30
N PRO A 45 7.89 0.83 14.06
CA PRO A 45 6.77 1.63 13.56
C PRO A 45 7.13 2.61 12.43
N SER A 46 8.38 3.09 12.39
CA SER A 46 8.88 4.05 11.41
C SER A 46 9.43 3.41 10.14
N ARG A 47 9.27 2.09 9.96
CA ARG A 47 9.79 1.39 8.78
C ARG A 47 8.92 1.67 7.55
N ALA A 48 9.32 2.68 6.79
CA ALA A 48 8.54 3.24 5.69
C ALA A 48 8.12 2.21 4.62
N VAL A 49 9.00 1.27 4.27
CA VAL A 49 8.70 0.19 3.32
C VAL A 49 7.62 -0.77 3.85
N THR A 50 7.63 -1.06 5.15
CA THR A 50 6.63 -1.94 5.77
C THR A 50 5.28 -1.22 5.87
N GLN A 51 5.28 0.08 6.18
CA GLN A 51 4.08 0.91 6.14
C GLN A 51 3.44 0.89 4.75
N GLU A 52 4.25 1.08 3.70
CA GLU A 52 3.77 1.04 2.32
C GLU A 52 3.17 -0.31 1.96
N ASN A 53 3.93 -1.39 2.17
CA ASN A 53 3.49 -2.73 1.79
C ASN A 53 2.23 -3.16 2.56
N CYS A 54 2.14 -2.85 3.86
CA CYS A 54 0.93 -3.10 4.66
C CYS A 54 -0.28 -2.35 4.07
N GLY A 55 -0.08 -1.08 3.74
CA GLY A 55 -1.12 -0.24 3.13
C GLY A 55 -1.58 -0.77 1.78
N ILE A 56 -0.65 -1.21 0.92
CA ILE A 56 -0.96 -1.80 -0.39
C ILE A 56 -1.73 -3.10 -0.20
N THR A 57 -1.26 -4.02 0.66
CA THR A 57 -1.95 -5.28 0.94
C THR A 57 -3.38 -5.05 1.40
N LEU A 58 -3.61 -4.09 2.30
CA LEU A 58 -4.95 -3.73 2.77
C LEU A 58 -5.81 -3.10 1.67
N ALA A 59 -5.23 -2.30 0.78
CA ALA A 59 -5.96 -1.72 -0.35
C ALA A 59 -6.40 -2.81 -1.33
N VAL A 60 -5.54 -3.77 -1.65
CA VAL A 60 -5.86 -4.93 -2.51
C VAL A 60 -6.93 -5.82 -1.85
N ALA A 61 -6.91 -5.93 -0.52
CA ALA A 61 -7.94 -6.65 0.25
C ALA A 61 -9.28 -5.89 0.36
N GLY A 62 -9.43 -4.71 -0.26
CA GLY A 62 -10.64 -3.88 -0.16
C GLY A 62 -10.79 -3.12 1.17
N ARG A 63 -9.83 -3.24 2.09
CA ARG A 63 -9.83 -2.59 3.42
C ARG A 63 -9.31 -1.15 3.35
N HIS A 64 -9.95 -0.34 2.51
CA HIS A 64 -9.49 1.00 2.17
C HIS A 64 -9.41 1.96 3.36
N GLY A 65 -10.28 1.79 4.38
CA GLY A 65 -10.26 2.59 5.60
C GLY A 65 -8.96 2.42 6.39
N GLU A 66 -8.51 1.18 6.54
CA GLU A 66 -7.26 0.87 7.24
C GLU A 66 -6.03 1.20 6.37
N ALA A 67 -6.08 0.85 5.08
CA ALA A 67 -5.01 1.15 4.13
C ALA A 67 -4.59 2.63 4.13
N ALA A 68 -5.57 3.53 4.26
CA ALA A 68 -5.34 4.97 4.28
C ALA A 68 -4.28 5.40 5.31
N GLY A 69 -4.33 4.85 6.52
CA GLY A 69 -3.41 5.21 7.60
C GLY A 69 -1.96 4.81 7.28
N TYR A 70 -1.78 3.56 6.85
CA TYR A 70 -0.47 2.99 6.51
C TYR A 70 0.16 3.68 5.29
N LEU A 71 -0.59 3.90 4.21
CA LEU A 71 -0.09 4.58 3.02
C LEU A 71 0.26 6.05 3.31
N GLN A 72 -0.52 6.76 4.12
CA GLN A 72 -0.17 8.12 4.54
C GLN A 72 1.06 8.15 5.44
N ALA A 73 1.24 7.17 6.32
CA ALA A 73 2.44 7.04 7.13
C ALA A 73 3.68 6.81 6.26
N ALA A 74 3.61 5.88 5.29
CA ALA A 74 4.67 5.64 4.32
C ALA A 74 5.06 6.91 3.57
N LYS A 75 4.07 7.67 3.08
CA LYS A 75 4.29 8.96 2.41
C LYS A 75 4.97 9.99 3.33
N ARG A 76 4.53 10.11 4.60
CA ARG A 76 5.17 11.00 5.58
C ARG A 76 6.61 10.62 5.89
N LEU A 77 6.93 9.32 5.81
CA LEU A 77 8.28 8.78 5.97
C LEU A 77 9.12 8.89 4.68
N GLY A 78 8.65 9.62 3.66
CA GLY A 78 9.42 9.95 2.47
C GLY A 78 9.32 8.95 1.32
N ARG A 79 8.42 7.97 1.38
CA ARG A 79 8.20 7.06 0.25
C ARG A 79 7.51 7.82 -0.90
N ASP A 80 8.04 7.63 -2.10
CA ASP A 80 7.50 8.16 -3.37
C ASP A 80 7.63 7.08 -4.45
N THR A 81 6.77 6.06 -4.38
CA THR A 81 6.77 4.91 -5.30
C THR A 81 5.48 4.89 -6.11
N PRO A 82 5.50 4.32 -7.34
CA PRO A 82 4.28 4.18 -8.12
C PRO A 82 3.21 3.39 -7.34
N GLU A 83 3.59 2.30 -6.66
CA GLU A 83 2.67 1.47 -5.88
C GLU A 83 1.98 2.23 -4.74
N LEU A 84 2.73 3.07 -4.01
CA LEU A 84 2.16 3.92 -2.97
C LEU A 84 1.08 4.86 -3.54
N HIS A 85 1.36 5.49 -4.69
CA HIS A 85 0.41 6.43 -5.30
C HIS A 85 -0.80 5.73 -5.89
N SER A 86 -0.62 4.54 -6.47
CA SER A 86 -1.74 3.69 -6.91
C SER A 86 -2.62 3.28 -5.73
N GLY A 87 -2.02 2.80 -4.64
CA GLY A 87 -2.75 2.47 -3.41
C GLY A 87 -3.50 3.67 -2.81
N LEU A 88 -2.88 4.85 -2.77
CA LEU A 88 -3.54 6.09 -2.34
C LEU A 88 -4.68 6.48 -3.29
N GLY A 89 -4.52 6.24 -4.60
CA GLY A 89 -5.54 6.43 -5.62
C GLY A 89 -6.76 5.56 -5.35
N ALA A 90 -6.56 4.26 -5.16
CA ALA A 90 -7.62 3.30 -4.86
C ALA A 90 -8.38 3.67 -3.57
N VAL A 91 -7.65 4.01 -2.50
CA VAL A 91 -8.25 4.48 -1.24
C VAL A 91 -9.08 5.75 -1.44
N ARG A 92 -8.59 6.73 -2.22
CA ARG A 92 -9.32 7.98 -2.47
C ARG A 92 -10.54 7.77 -3.36
N TYR A 93 -10.45 6.85 -4.32
CA TYR A 93 -11.55 6.46 -5.17
C TYR A 93 -12.68 5.82 -4.36
N ALA A 94 -12.34 4.85 -3.49
CA ALA A 94 -13.30 4.25 -2.55
C ALA A 94 -13.96 5.28 -1.61
N GLN A 95 -13.24 6.35 -1.25
CA GLN A 95 -13.77 7.48 -0.48
C GLN A 95 -14.57 8.50 -1.32
N ARG A 96 -14.86 8.22 -2.60
CA ARG A 96 -15.50 9.13 -3.56
C ARG A 96 -14.76 10.46 -3.77
N LYS A 97 -13.48 10.55 -3.39
CA LYS A 97 -12.63 11.73 -3.59
C LYS A 97 -12.00 11.70 -4.99
N LEU A 98 -12.84 11.65 -6.02
CA LEU A 98 -12.44 11.33 -7.39
C LEU A 98 -11.29 12.20 -7.93
N LYS A 99 -11.36 13.53 -7.74
CA LYS A 99 -10.27 14.45 -8.16
C LYS A 99 -8.93 14.09 -7.52
N LYS A 100 -8.92 13.72 -6.23
CA LYS A 100 -7.69 13.33 -5.51
C LYS A 100 -7.21 11.94 -5.93
N ALA A 101 -8.12 11.05 -6.32
CA ALA A 101 -7.78 9.74 -6.86
C ALA A 101 -7.09 9.90 -8.22
N ALA A 102 -7.63 10.73 -9.12
CA ALA A 102 -7.03 11.01 -10.42
C ALA A 102 -5.59 11.56 -10.30
N VAL A 103 -5.36 12.51 -9.38
CA VAL A 103 -4.00 13.02 -9.10
C VAL A 103 -3.06 11.91 -8.62
N SER A 104 -3.56 11.01 -7.77
CA SER A 104 -2.76 9.87 -7.28
C SER A 104 -2.40 8.90 -8.39
N PHE A 105 -3.37 8.46 -9.20
CA PHE A 105 -3.09 7.55 -10.32
C PHE A 105 -2.20 8.22 -11.38
N GLY A 106 -2.40 9.52 -11.64
CA GLY A 106 -1.49 10.30 -12.48
C GLY A 106 -0.06 10.28 -11.98
N ARG A 107 0.18 10.51 -10.68
CA ARG A 107 1.53 10.42 -10.10
C ARG A 107 2.12 9.01 -10.18
N ALA A 108 1.31 7.97 -10.04
CA ALA A 108 1.77 6.59 -10.24
C ALA A 108 2.27 6.37 -11.68
N LEU A 109 1.58 6.92 -12.68
CA LEU A 109 1.96 6.84 -14.10
C LEU A 109 3.16 7.73 -14.46
N GLU A 110 3.33 8.87 -13.80
CA GLU A 110 4.56 9.68 -13.94
C GLU A 110 5.80 8.89 -13.47
N LEU A 111 5.66 8.14 -12.37
CA LEU A 111 6.75 7.34 -11.80
C LEU A 111 6.96 6.01 -12.55
N ARG A 112 5.89 5.45 -13.13
CA ARG A 112 5.93 4.24 -13.96
C ARG A 112 5.03 4.42 -15.19
N PRO A 113 5.57 4.98 -16.28
CA PRO A 113 4.86 5.03 -17.55
C PRO A 113 4.50 3.63 -18.06
N GLY A 114 3.32 3.47 -18.66
CA GLY A 114 2.86 2.20 -19.23
C GLY A 114 2.34 1.19 -18.20
N TRP A 115 2.06 1.61 -16.95
CA TRP A 115 1.44 0.72 -15.98
C TRP A 115 -0.07 0.60 -16.22
N THR A 116 -0.46 -0.43 -16.98
CA THR A 116 -1.84 -0.69 -17.44
C THR A 116 -2.89 -0.53 -16.33
N GLU A 117 -2.69 -1.13 -15.16
CA GLU A 117 -3.65 -1.05 -14.06
C GLU A 117 -3.86 0.39 -13.56
N ALA A 118 -2.81 1.20 -13.51
CA ALA A 118 -2.93 2.61 -13.12
C ALA A 118 -3.60 3.46 -14.21
N GLU A 119 -3.39 3.14 -15.50
CA GLU A 119 -4.06 3.78 -16.63
C GLU A 119 -5.57 3.49 -16.62
N GLU A 120 -5.94 2.23 -16.41
CA GLU A 120 -7.33 1.80 -16.31
C GLU A 120 -8.05 2.48 -15.15
N ASN A 121 -7.43 2.48 -13.96
CA ASN A 121 -7.96 3.16 -12.79
C ASN A 121 -8.13 4.67 -13.02
N LEU A 122 -7.14 5.34 -13.65
CA LEU A 122 -7.24 6.75 -13.97
C LEU A 122 -8.38 7.02 -14.95
N ARG A 123 -8.53 6.20 -16.00
CA ARG A 123 -9.61 6.33 -16.99
C ARG A 123 -10.98 6.16 -16.33
N ALA A 124 -11.15 5.16 -15.47
CA ALA A 124 -12.39 4.94 -14.73
C ALA A 124 -12.76 6.16 -13.89
N VAL A 125 -11.80 6.69 -13.12
CA VAL A 125 -12.00 7.90 -12.31
C VAL A 125 -12.36 9.11 -13.17
N GLN A 126 -11.72 9.28 -14.33
CA GLN A 126 -11.99 10.40 -15.23
C GLN A 126 -13.39 10.32 -15.86
N SER A 127 -13.85 9.12 -16.23
CA SER A 127 -15.22 8.91 -16.74
C SER A 127 -16.24 9.35 -15.69
N GLU A 128 -16.09 8.89 -14.45
CA GLU A 128 -17.02 9.25 -13.37
C GLU A 128 -17.02 10.76 -13.06
N ILE A 129 -15.86 11.42 -13.14
CA ILE A 129 -15.78 12.88 -12.97
C ILE A 129 -16.53 13.59 -14.10
N ALA A 130 -16.45 13.09 -15.33
CA ALA A 130 -17.15 13.67 -16.47
C ALA A 130 -18.66 13.47 -16.36
N GLU A 131 -19.11 12.30 -15.89
CA GLU A 131 -20.53 12.00 -15.66
C GLU A 131 -21.15 12.87 -14.56
N GLN A 132 -20.43 13.15 -13.47
CA GLN A 132 -20.92 14.03 -12.39
C GLN A 132 -21.07 15.50 -12.80
N LYS A 133 -20.52 15.89 -13.95
CA LYS A 133 -20.61 17.26 -14.48
C LYS A 133 -21.72 17.42 -15.51
N ARG A 134 -22.38 16.32 -15.91
CA ARG A 134 -23.54 16.33 -16.80
C ARG A 134 -24.81 16.47 -15.98
#